data_AF-A0A1J3ILC7-F1
#
_entry.id   AF-A0A1J3ILC7-F1
#
_cell.length_a   1.000
_cell.length_b   1.000
_cell.length_c   1.000
_cell.angle_alpha   90.00
_cell.angle_beta   90.00
_cell.angle_gamma   90.00
#
_symmetry.space_group_name_H-M   'P 1'
#
loop_
_entity.id
_entity.type
_entity.pdbx_description
1 polymer ?
#
loop_
_entity_poly.entity_id
_entity_poly.type
_entity_poly.pdbx_seq_one_letter_code
_entity_poly.pdbx_strand_id
1 'polypeptide(L)'
;QDVEKLRTKLRLEENIHRAMKRAFNRPIGSLPRLPPFLPPPIVELLAEVAVLEEEIVRLEEHIVHFRQEIYQEVAITSSSKTNLKCSADLSKSASITLEKLNHHFRGNRYMVSF
;
A
#
# COMPACT_ATOMS: atom_id res chain seq x y z
N GLN A 1 22.37 -3.23 58.40
CA GLN A 1 21.18 -3.92 57.87
C GLN A 1 20.50 -3.12 56.76
N ASP A 2 20.31 -1.81 56.92
CA ASP A 2 19.58 -1.01 55.91
C ASP A 2 20.32 -0.84 54.59
N VAL A 3 21.65 -0.79 54.60
CA VAL A 3 22.47 -0.75 53.38
C VAL A 3 22.18 -1.95 52.47
N GLU A 4 22.03 -3.15 53.03
CA GLU A 4 21.75 -4.35 52.24
C GLU A 4 20.34 -4.33 51.64
N LYS A 5 19.36 -3.85 52.42
CA LYS A 5 17.99 -3.61 51.92
C LYS A 5 17.99 -2.62 50.77
N LEU A 6 18.75 -1.52 50.88
CA LEU A 6 18.87 -0.50 49.84
C LEU A 6 19.54 -1.06 48.58
N ARG A 7 20.61 -1.85 48.72
CA ARG A 7 21.27 -2.52 47.59
C ARG A 7 20.32 -3.44 46.83
N THR A 8 19.49 -4.18 47.55
CA THR A 8 18.51 -5.09 46.94
C THR A 8 17.43 -4.32 46.16
N LYS A 9 16.91 -3.23 46.73
CA LYS A 9 15.93 -2.35 46.06
C LYS A 9 16.52 -1.72 44.80
N LEU A 10 17.74 -1.17 44.90
CA LEU A 10 18.43 -0.57 43.76
C LEU A 10 18.60 -1.58 42.61
N ARG A 11 19.02 -2.81 42.91
CA ARG A 11 19.17 -3.85 41.89
C ARG A 11 17.84 -4.18 41.20
N LEU A 12 16.73 -4.19 41.93
CA LEU A 12 15.41 -4.41 41.36
C LEU A 12 15.01 -3.26 40.42
N GLU A 13 15.19 -2.01 40.86
CA GLU A 13 14.89 -0.83 40.04
C GLU A 13 15.72 -0.80 38.75
N GLU A 14 17.02 -1.09 38.83
CA GLU A 14 17.88 -1.20 37.65
C GLU A 14 17.43 -2.33 36.70
N ASN A 15 16.98 -3.47 37.25
CA ASN A 15 16.46 -4.58 36.47
C ASN A 15 15.17 -4.19 35.75
N ILE A 16 14.26 -3.49 36.43
CA ILE A 16 13.02 -2.95 35.87
C ILE A 16 13.35 -1.98 34.75
N HIS A 17 14.26 -1.02 35.01
CA HIS A 17 14.68 -0.05 34.00
C HIS A 17 15.27 -0.73 32.76
N ARG A 18 16.15 -1.74 32.94
CA ARG A 18 16.70 -2.53 31.82
C ARG A 18 15.63 -3.29 31.05
N ALA A 19 14.62 -3.84 31.72
CA ALA A 19 13.51 -4.54 31.09
C ALA A 19 12.63 -3.57 30.28
N MET A 20 12.30 -2.41 30.84
CA MET A 20 11.55 -1.36 30.15
C MET A 20 12.31 -0.83 28.93
N LYS A 21 13.63 -0.60 29.05
CA LYS A 21 14.46 -0.17 27.92
C LYS A 21 14.48 -1.19 26.79
N ARG A 22 14.45 -2.49 27.11
CA ARG A 22 14.27 -3.54 26.10
C ARG A 22 12.88 -3.53 25.49
N ALA A 23 11.85 -3.35 26.30
CA ALA A 23 10.47 -3.29 25.81
C ALA A 23 10.26 -2.13 24.83
N PHE A 24 10.82 -0.95 25.10
CA PHE A 24 10.65 0.23 24.23
C PHE A 24 11.55 0.24 22.99
N ASN A 25 12.64 -0.53 22.96
CA ASN A 25 13.55 -0.62 21.81
C ASN A 25 13.30 -1.86 20.94
N ARG A 26 12.18 -2.57 21.15
CA ARG A 26 11.79 -3.70 20.30
C ARG A 26 11.27 -3.20 18.94
N PRO A 27 11.19 -4.07 17.92
CA PRO A 27 10.47 -3.75 16.70
C PRO A 27 9.01 -3.39 16.98
N ILE A 28 8.54 -2.29 16.40
CA ILE A 28 7.14 -1.84 16.50
C ILE A 28 6.21 -2.97 16.03
N GLY A 29 5.10 -3.18 16.75
CA GLY A 29 4.11 -4.23 16.46
C GLY A 29 4.44 -5.60 17.06
N SER A 30 5.69 -5.81 17.52
CA SER A 30 6.04 -7.04 18.25
C SER A 30 5.62 -6.97 19.72
N LEU A 31 5.32 -8.10 20.37
CA LEU A 31 5.07 -8.13 21.82
C LEU A 31 6.41 -8.11 22.60
N PRO A 32 6.59 -7.25 23.62
CA PRO A 32 7.81 -7.25 24.42
C PRO A 32 7.96 -8.53 25.24
N ARG A 33 9.18 -9.07 25.33
CA ARG A 33 9.50 -10.18 26.25
C ARG A 33 9.72 -9.62 27.66
N LEU A 34 8.71 -9.77 28.50
CA LEU A 34 8.68 -9.16 29.83
C LEU A 34 9.05 -10.16 30.93
N PRO A 35 10.01 -9.83 31.81
CA PRO A 35 10.35 -10.68 32.94
C PRO A 35 9.31 -10.60 34.07
N PRO A 36 9.14 -11.67 34.88
CA PRO A 36 8.07 -11.77 35.88
C PRO A 36 8.25 -10.85 37.11
N PHE A 37 9.42 -10.23 37.26
CA PHE A 37 9.68 -9.26 38.33
C PHE A 37 9.15 -7.85 38.00
N LEU A 38 8.58 -7.64 36.80
CA LEU A 38 7.95 -6.38 36.48
C LEU A 38 6.63 -6.24 37.25
N PRO A 39 6.32 -5.02 37.76
CA PRO A 39 5.01 -4.73 38.32
C PRO A 39 3.89 -5.05 37.32
N PRO A 40 2.81 -5.74 37.73
CA PRO A 40 1.71 -6.11 36.83
C PRO A 40 1.11 -4.96 36.02
N PRO A 41 0.89 -3.75 36.59
CA PRO A 41 0.36 -2.62 35.81
C PRO A 41 1.27 -2.22 34.63
N ILE A 42 2.60 -2.36 34.79
CA ILE A 42 3.56 -2.06 33.71
C ILE A 42 3.47 -3.14 32.62
N VAL A 43 3.28 -4.40 33.00
CA VAL A 43 3.14 -5.50 32.05
C VAL A 43 1.89 -5.33 31.19
N GLU A 44 0.76 -4.99 31.80
CA GLU A 44 -0.50 -4.75 31.12
C GLU A 44 -0.39 -3.58 30.13
N LEU A 45 0.13 -2.44 30.55
CA LEU A 45 0.33 -1.27 29.69
C LEU A 45 1.26 -1.57 28.50
N LEU A 46 2.35 -2.30 28.73
CA LEU A 46 3.28 -2.66 27.65
C LEU A 46 2.66 -3.64 26.65
N ALA A 47 1.76 -4.52 27.10
CA ALA A 47 1.02 -5.41 26.21
C ALA A 47 -0.04 -4.64 25.40
N GLU A 48 -0.77 -3.72 26.03
CA GLU A 48 -1.75 -2.86 25.37
C GLU A 48 -1.09 -2.01 24.28
N VAL A 49 0.02 -1.35 24.60
CA VAL A 49 0.78 -0.56 23.63
C VAL A 49 1.24 -1.41 22.44
N ALA A 50 1.68 -2.65 22.67
CA ALA A 50 2.08 -3.54 21.57
C ALA A 50 0.92 -3.89 20.63
N VAL A 51 -0.29 -4.09 21.16
CA VAL A 51 -1.50 -4.33 20.35
C VAL A 51 -1.86 -3.10 19.53
N LEU A 52 -1.77 -1.90 20.13
CA LEU A 52 -2.03 -0.65 19.42
C LEU A 52 -1.01 -0.40 18.30
N GLU A 53 0.27 -0.68 18.55
CA GLU A 53 1.31 -0.59 17.53
C GLU A 53 1.02 -1.52 16.34
N GLU A 54 0.64 -2.76 16.60
CA GLU A 54 0.29 -3.72 15.52
C GLU A 54 -0.91 -3.23 14.72
N GLU A 55 -1.94 -2.70 15.38
CA GLU A 55 -3.11 -2.14 14.70
C GLU A 55 -2.75 -0.93 13.82
N ILE A 56 -1.83 -0.07 14.27
CA ILE A 56 -1.31 1.04 13.47
C ILE A 56 -0.62 0.51 12.21
N VAL A 57 0.28 -0.46 12.34
CA VAL A 57 1.00 -1.06 11.20
C VAL A 57 0.01 -1.64 10.19
N ARG A 58 -0.98 -2.42 10.66
CA ARG A 58 -2.01 -3.00 9.80
C ARG A 58 -2.84 -1.94 9.06
N LEU A 59 -3.18 -0.84 9.74
CA LEU A 59 -3.89 0.28 9.12
C LEU A 59 -3.04 1.00 8.07
N GLU A 60 -1.74 1.17 8.32
CA GLU A 60 -0.81 1.75 7.34
C GLU A 60 -0.69 0.88 6.09
N GLU A 61 -0.63 -0.44 6.24
CA GLU A 61 -0.64 -1.38 5.11
C GLU A 61 -1.91 -1.25 4.26
N HIS A 62 -3.07 -1.14 4.90
CA HIS A 62 -4.34 -0.92 4.20
C HIS A 62 -4.32 0.40 3.42
N ILE A 63 -3.79 1.48 4.00
CA ILE A 63 -3.68 2.79 3.31
C ILE A 63 -2.80 2.65 2.06
N VAL A 64 -1.67 1.94 2.15
CA VAL A 64 -0.80 1.70 0.98
C VAL A 64 -1.54 0.90 -0.09
N HIS A 65 -2.26 -0.15 0.30
CA HIS A 65 -3.04 -0.97 -0.62
C HIS A 65 -4.12 -0.17 -1.36
N PHE A 66 -4.96 0.58 -0.63
CA PHE A 66 -6.01 1.41 -1.24
C PHE A 66 -5.45 2.44 -2.21
N ARG A 67 -4.29 3.04 -1.89
CA ARG A 67 -3.62 3.96 -2.82
C ARG A 67 -3.21 3.25 -4.11
N GLN A 68 -2.65 2.05 -4.01
CA GLN A 68 -2.27 1.26 -5.18
C GLN A 68 -3.48 0.89 -6.05
N GLU A 69 -4.57 0.43 -5.43
CA GLU A 69 -5.83 0.14 -6.13
C GLU A 69 -6.34 1.38 -6.87
N ILE A 70 -6.37 2.55 -6.22
CA ILE A 70 -6.78 3.81 -6.85
C ILE A 70 -5.88 4.15 -8.05
N TYR A 71 -4.56 4.03 -7.93
CA TYR A 71 -3.65 4.30 -9.05
C TYR A 71 -3.87 3.33 -10.22
N GLN A 72 -4.12 2.05 -9.94
CA GLN A 72 -4.45 1.06 -10.97
C GLN A 72 -5.77 1.41 -11.67
N GLU A 73 -6.83 1.72 -10.92
CA GLU A 73 -8.13 2.11 -11.48
C GLU A 73 -8.04 3.36 -12.35
N VAL A 74 -7.25 4.36 -11.94
CA VAL A 74 -7.00 5.56 -12.73
C VAL A 74 -6.24 5.23 -14.02
N ALA A 75 -5.22 4.37 -13.96
CA ALA A 75 -4.46 3.92 -15.12
C ALA A 75 -5.31 3.12 -16.12
N ILE A 76 -6.16 2.22 -15.63
CA ILE A 76 -7.10 1.42 -16.44
C ILE A 76 -8.16 2.33 -17.08
N THR A 77 -8.76 3.24 -16.31
CA THR A 77 -9.79 4.17 -16.81
C THR A 77 -9.23 5.12 -17.87
N SER A 78 -7.98 5.59 -17.68
CA SER A 78 -7.30 6.45 -18.66
C SER A 78 -6.87 5.71 -19.93
N SER A 79 -6.45 4.44 -19.84
CA SER A 79 -6.16 3.60 -21.01
C SER A 79 -7.42 3.21 -21.80
N SER A 80 -8.55 3.02 -21.13
CA SER A 80 -9.85 2.81 -21.80
C SER A 80 -10.33 4.07 -22.54
N LYS A 81 -10.12 5.26 -21.95
CA LYS A 81 -10.41 6.55 -22.62
C LYS A 81 -9.52 6.81 -23.84
N THR A 82 -8.29 6.31 -23.86
CA THR A 82 -7.39 6.42 -25.03
C THR A 82 -7.66 5.34 -26.08
N ASN A 83 -8.11 4.14 -25.71
CA ASN A 83 -8.58 3.12 -26.67
C ASN A 83 -9.84 3.56 -27.41
N LEU A 84 -10.77 4.27 -26.76
CA LEU A 84 -11.92 4.87 -27.45
C LEU A 84 -11.48 5.99 -28.43
N LYS A 85 -10.44 6.74 -28.07
CA LYS A 85 -9.89 7.82 -28.92
C LYS A 85 -9.12 7.26 -30.13
N CYS A 86 -8.27 6.26 -29.93
CA CYS A 86 -7.60 5.52 -31.02
C CYS A 86 -8.60 4.77 -31.92
N SER A 87 -9.67 4.19 -31.37
CA SER A 87 -10.72 3.53 -32.15
C SER A 87 -11.54 4.53 -32.99
N ALA A 88 -11.86 5.70 -32.44
CA ALA A 88 -12.52 6.78 -33.17
C ALA A 88 -11.64 7.37 -34.29
N ASP A 89 -10.32 7.46 -34.08
CA ASP A 89 -9.37 7.94 -35.09
C ASP A 89 -9.09 6.89 -36.17
N LEU A 90 -9.04 5.59 -35.82
CA LEU A 90 -8.97 4.49 -36.80
C LEU A 90 -10.21 4.45 -37.69
N SER A 91 -11.41 4.59 -37.10
CA SER A 91 -12.69 4.61 -37.83
C SER A 91 -12.74 5.74 -38.87
N LYS A 92 -12.30 6.96 -38.51
CA LYS A 92 -12.17 8.08 -39.46
C LYS A 92 -11.17 7.81 -40.58
N SER A 93 -10.01 7.22 -40.27
CA SER A 93 -8.98 6.91 -41.28
C SER A 93 -9.43 5.82 -42.27
N ALA A 94 -10.22 4.84 -41.80
CA ALA A 94 -10.79 3.78 -42.63
C ALA A 94 -11.85 4.32 -43.59
N SER A 95 -12.72 5.24 -43.14
CA SER A 95 -13.71 5.90 -44.00
C SER A 95 -13.06 6.75 -45.10
N ILE A 96 -12.00 7.50 -44.80
CA ILE A 96 -11.26 8.31 -45.79
C ILE A 96 -10.59 7.41 -46.85
N THR A 97 -10.07 6.25 -46.45
CA THR A 97 -9.41 5.30 -47.35
C THR A 97 -10.42 4.61 -48.28
N LEU A 98 -11.61 4.27 -47.78
CA LEU A 98 -12.70 3.69 -48.58
C LEU A 98 -13.31 4.68 -49.57
N GLU A 99 -13.46 5.97 -49.21
CA GLU A 99 -13.91 6.99 -50.17
C GLU A 99 -12.88 7.22 -51.30
N LYS A 100 -11.59 7.24 -50.98
CA LYS A 100 -10.52 7.36 -51.99
C LYS A 100 -10.51 6.20 -52.98
N LEU A 101 -10.74 4.97 -52.50
CA LEU A 101 -10.90 3.80 -53.38
C LEU A 101 -12.18 3.88 -54.22
N ASN A 102 -13.32 4.26 -53.64
CA ASN A 102 -14.56 4.42 -54.40
C ASN A 102 -14.48 5.52 -55.47
N HIS A 103 -13.75 6.60 -55.22
CA HIS A 103 -13.48 7.62 -56.24
C HIS A 103 -12.54 7.12 -57.34
N HIS A 104 -11.58 6.24 -57.02
CA HIS A 104 -10.73 5.58 -58.00
C HIS A 104 -11.53 4.64 -58.92
N PHE A 105 -12.50 3.90 -58.37
CA PHE A 105 -13.36 3.00 -59.15
C PHE A 105 -14.50 3.70 -59.90
N ARG A 106 -14.92 4.91 -59.51
CA ARG A 106 -15.92 5.70 -60.25
C ARG A 106 -15.41 6.33 -61.55
N GLY A 107 -14.11 6.25 -61.83
CA GLY A 107 -13.47 6.81 -63.02
C GLY A 107 -13.55 5.96 -64.30
N ASN A 108 -13.85 4.65 -64.22
CA ASN A 108 -13.88 3.77 -65.39
C ASN A 108 -15.31 3.30 -65.72
N ARG A 109 -16.12 4.23 -66.22
CA ARG A 109 -17.14 3.89 -67.22
C ARG A 109 -16.66 4.48 -68.53
N TYR A 110 -16.54 3.63 -69.55
CA TYR A 110 -16.76 3.86 -70.99
C TYR A 110 -15.83 2.93 -71.81
N MET A 111 -16.46 2.28 -72.79
CA MET A 111 -15.89 1.55 -73.92
C MET A 111 -15.60 0.04 -73.74
N VAL A 112 -16.65 -0.76 -73.82
CA VAL A 112 -16.59 -2.03 -74.53
C VAL A 112 -17.52 -1.89 -75.74
N SER A 113 -16.92 -1.73 -76.92
CA SER A 113 -17.58 -1.84 -78.21
C SER A 113 -16.98 -3.06 -78.90
N PHE A 114 -17.80 -4.06 -79.20
CA PHE A 114 -17.58 -5.05 -80.24
C PHE A 114 -18.69 -4.90 -81.27
#